data_AF-A0A522CRF0-F1
#
_entry.id   AF-A0A522CRF0-F1
#
_cell.length_a   1.000
_cell.length_b   1.000
_cell.length_c   1.000
_cell.angle_alpha   90.00
_cell.angle_beta   90.00
_cell.angle_gamma   90.00
#
_symmetry.space_group_name_H-M   'P 1'
#
loop_
_entity.id
_entity.type
_entity.pdbx_description
1 polymer ?
#
loop_
_entity_poly.entity_id
_entity_poly.type
_entity_poly.pdbx_seq_one_letter_code
_entity_poly.pdbx_strand_id
1 'polypeptide(L)'
;MIRRLLLGLIAVWATPFAAAAATWTVNVTGPIELGSVGAAVTGDTVFRVDSSSGAVTVVSGAGRRLTSGSARVQVDVSCRPARGNDNACVNNNVMMRVGVIGTVTGRARAFTAFNVTMGTASLVSGPTGSNPLQFTLTPVGNNTVKTFFIGADFPVAGDDSGLTSGLGENGFYAYAVDAGGATLAGDADKGKVTVYRSLAVAKTADLNFGRIQLPTSGSSTITLNATNGNRSVSGNAFAYPTPAPTRGAFTISGEGGQQVSLSIPTTIQMASGANTLSVNVTNNAQTTPRLSGNLGAAGTYDFAVGGSFSITTTTPVGSYSGILTVSVDYN
;
A
#
# COMPACT_ATOMS: atom_id res chain seq x y z
N MET A 1 11.77 32.21 91.47
CA MET A 1 11.69 33.63 91.10
C MET A 1 12.45 33.83 89.79
N ILE A 2 11.81 34.46 88.79
CA ILE A 2 12.38 35.17 87.61
C ILE A 2 13.11 34.27 86.57
N ARG A 3 12.59 33.92 85.38
CA ARG A 3 11.97 34.61 84.21
C ARG A 3 13.00 35.04 83.13
N ARG A 4 12.75 34.58 81.88
CA ARG A 4 13.26 35.04 80.55
C ARG A 4 14.60 34.42 80.09
N LEU A 5 14.86 34.09 78.81
CA LEU A 5 14.24 34.45 77.53
C LEU A 5 14.61 33.40 76.46
N LEU A 6 13.66 33.06 75.58
CA LEU A 6 13.89 32.35 74.31
C LEU A 6 14.78 33.20 73.37
N LEU A 7 15.71 32.56 72.65
CA LEU A 7 16.19 33.03 71.35
C LEU A 7 16.35 31.83 70.42
N GLY A 8 15.52 31.83 69.38
CA GLY A 8 15.33 30.73 68.45
C GLY A 8 16.49 30.58 67.48
N LEU A 9 16.89 29.32 67.30
CA LEU A 9 17.76 28.87 66.21
C LEU A 9 16.92 28.90 64.92
N ILE A 10 17.10 29.92 64.07
CA ILE A 10 16.58 29.89 62.69
C ILE A 10 17.52 28.99 61.88
N ALA A 11 17.17 27.71 61.79
CA ALA A 11 17.73 26.82 60.78
C ALA A 11 17.17 27.28 59.42
N VAL A 12 17.98 28.03 58.66
CA VAL A 12 17.70 28.30 57.25
C VAL A 12 17.80 26.96 56.52
N TRP A 13 16.65 26.36 56.24
CA TRP A 13 16.55 25.27 55.29
C TRP A 13 16.94 25.83 53.92
N ALA A 14 18.20 25.65 53.52
CA ALA A 14 18.59 25.74 52.13
C ALA A 14 17.90 24.58 51.41
N THR A 15 16.68 24.81 50.93
CA THR A 15 16.09 23.92 49.93
C THR A 15 17.04 23.94 48.73
N PRO A 16 17.55 22.79 48.27
CA PRO A 16 18.29 22.77 47.02
C PRO A 16 17.32 23.24 45.94
N PHE A 17 17.53 24.44 45.41
CA PHE A 17 16.88 24.86 44.18
C PHE A 17 17.26 23.79 43.15
N ALA A 18 16.28 23.02 42.69
CA ALA A 18 16.48 22.11 41.57
C ALA A 18 17.17 22.90 40.46
N ALA A 19 18.36 22.47 40.05
CA ALA A 19 19.06 23.05 38.93
C ALA A 19 18.12 22.96 37.73
N ALA A 20 17.61 24.09 37.26
CA ALA A 20 16.74 24.14 36.11
C ALA A 20 17.58 23.73 34.90
N ALA A 21 17.35 22.53 34.38
CA ALA A 21 18.02 21.99 33.20
C ALA A 21 17.27 22.39 31.93
N ALA A 22 17.99 22.49 30.80
CA ALA A 22 17.38 22.79 29.50
C ALA A 22 16.19 21.86 29.22
N THR A 23 15.13 22.45 28.67
CA THR A 23 13.91 21.72 28.31
C THR A 23 13.99 21.30 26.85
N TRP A 24 13.86 20.00 26.60
CA TRP A 24 13.83 19.43 25.27
C TRP A 24 12.39 19.16 24.86
N THR A 25 12.10 19.30 23.58
CA THR A 25 10.83 18.88 23.00
C THR A 25 11.11 18.13 21.71
N VAL A 26 10.46 16.98 21.55
CA VAL A 26 10.39 16.23 20.29
C VAL A 26 8.93 16.19 19.88
N ASN A 27 8.65 16.46 18.62
CA ASN A 27 7.30 16.42 18.06
C ASN A 27 7.30 15.66 16.74
N VAL A 28 6.52 14.59 16.67
CA VAL A 28 6.33 13.76 15.48
C VAL A 28 5.15 14.35 14.69
N THR A 29 5.40 14.78 13.46
CA THR A 29 4.39 15.49 12.66
C THR A 29 3.63 14.52 11.76
N GLY A 30 2.74 13.75 12.37
CA GLY A 30 1.82 12.84 11.70
C GLY A 30 2.32 11.40 11.54
N PRO A 31 1.46 10.51 11.00
CA PRO A 31 1.77 9.09 10.90
C PRO A 31 2.69 8.77 9.73
N ILE A 32 3.33 7.59 9.78
CA ILE A 32 3.85 6.94 8.56
C ILE A 32 2.67 6.31 7.82
N GLU A 33 2.19 6.95 6.75
CA GLU A 33 0.93 6.59 6.10
C GLU A 33 1.13 5.98 4.71
N LEU A 34 0.86 4.67 4.59
CA LEU A 34 0.85 3.99 3.30
C LEU A 34 -0.41 4.32 2.49
N GLY A 35 -1.47 4.84 3.11
CA GLY A 35 -2.77 4.96 2.47
C GLY A 35 -3.36 3.58 2.16
N SER A 36 -3.93 3.41 0.98
CA SER A 36 -4.56 2.15 0.54
C SER A 36 -3.57 1.21 -0.13
N VAL A 37 -3.64 -0.08 0.19
CA VAL A 37 -2.83 -1.15 -0.43
C VAL A 37 -3.71 -2.35 -0.79
N GLY A 38 -3.43 -3.00 -1.91
CA GLY A 38 -3.90 -4.35 -2.21
C GLY A 38 -2.92 -5.37 -1.64
N ALA A 39 -3.39 -6.29 -0.82
CA ALA A 39 -2.56 -7.33 -0.21
C ALA A 39 -2.05 -8.35 -1.24
N ALA A 40 -0.96 -9.04 -0.89
CA ALA A 40 -0.57 -10.27 -1.59
C ALA A 40 -1.57 -11.39 -1.27
N VAL A 41 -1.71 -12.35 -2.19
CA VAL A 41 -2.49 -13.58 -1.93
C VAL A 41 -1.85 -14.39 -0.79
N THR A 42 -0.52 -14.45 -0.76
CA THR A 42 0.24 -15.18 0.25
C THR A 42 1.42 -14.36 0.77
N GLY A 43 1.72 -14.53 2.06
CA GLY A 43 2.86 -13.91 2.73
C GLY A 43 2.74 -12.39 2.92
N ASP A 44 3.66 -11.85 3.70
CA ASP A 44 3.72 -10.42 3.97
C ASP A 44 4.34 -9.66 2.78
N THR A 45 3.81 -8.48 2.48
CA THR A 45 4.42 -7.51 1.55
C THR A 45 5.11 -6.43 2.34
N VAL A 46 6.39 -6.19 2.08
CA VAL A 46 7.19 -5.18 2.78
C VAL A 46 7.26 -3.91 1.94
N PHE A 47 6.64 -2.84 2.44
CA PHE A 47 6.71 -1.52 1.82
C PHE A 47 7.80 -0.68 2.49
N ARG A 48 8.82 -0.27 1.75
CA ARG A 48 9.85 0.65 2.24
C ARG A 48 9.43 2.09 2.02
N VAL A 49 9.32 2.83 3.10
CA VAL A 49 9.21 4.28 3.11
C VAL A 49 10.61 4.87 3.17
N ASP A 50 10.99 5.59 2.12
CA ASP A 50 12.28 6.27 2.05
C ASP A 50 12.21 7.63 2.77
N SER A 51 13.05 7.84 3.79
CA SER A 51 13.07 9.10 4.55
C SER A 51 13.52 10.31 3.71
N SER A 52 14.30 10.12 2.65
CA SER A 52 14.89 11.22 1.88
C SER A 52 13.92 11.84 0.86
N SER A 53 13.03 11.01 0.30
CA SER A 53 12.08 11.39 -0.75
C SER A 53 10.62 11.26 -0.30
N GLY A 54 10.35 10.44 0.71
CA GLY A 54 8.99 10.04 1.10
C GLY A 54 8.39 8.97 0.19
N ALA A 55 9.12 8.52 -0.84
CA ALA A 55 8.64 7.50 -1.77
C ALA A 55 8.42 6.16 -1.07
N VAL A 56 7.45 5.40 -1.57
CA VAL A 56 7.16 4.05 -1.10
C VAL A 56 7.48 3.05 -2.21
N THR A 57 8.29 2.05 -1.88
CA THR A 57 8.67 0.97 -2.79
C THR A 57 8.33 -0.39 -2.18
N VAL A 58 8.08 -1.39 -3.02
CA VAL A 58 7.91 -2.78 -2.56
C VAL A 58 9.29 -3.43 -2.51
N VAL A 59 9.70 -3.86 -1.31
CA VAL A 59 10.98 -4.55 -1.08
C VAL A 59 10.82 -6.05 -1.31
N SER A 60 9.70 -6.61 -0.89
CA SER A 60 9.36 -8.02 -1.03
C SER A 60 7.85 -8.24 -1.00
N GLY A 61 7.42 -9.41 -1.46
CA GLY A 61 6.00 -9.77 -1.56
C GLY A 61 5.35 -9.26 -2.85
N ALA A 62 4.06 -9.55 -3.00
CA ALA A 62 3.29 -9.27 -4.22
C ALA A 62 2.17 -8.24 -4.04
N GLY A 63 2.06 -7.64 -2.85
CA GLY A 63 1.12 -6.56 -2.59
C GLY A 63 1.53 -5.27 -3.31
N ARG A 64 0.56 -4.38 -3.48
CA ARG A 64 0.74 -3.12 -4.21
C ARG A 64 0.13 -1.96 -3.45
N ARG A 65 0.84 -0.84 -3.40
CA ARG A 65 0.29 0.43 -2.92
C ARG A 65 -0.60 1.05 -3.99
N LEU A 66 -1.82 1.40 -3.62
CA LEU A 66 -2.83 2.00 -4.50
C LEU A 66 -2.81 3.53 -4.39
N THR A 67 -2.42 4.06 -3.23
CA THR A 67 -2.27 5.50 -2.99
C THR A 67 -0.89 6.02 -3.42
N SER A 68 -0.84 7.25 -3.91
CA SER A 68 0.39 7.98 -4.23
C SER A 68 0.72 9.03 -3.15
N GLY A 69 1.89 9.64 -3.24
CA GLY A 69 2.33 10.67 -2.29
C GLY A 69 3.31 10.17 -1.23
N SER A 70 3.84 11.12 -0.47
CA SER A 70 4.86 10.87 0.56
C SER A 70 4.28 10.13 1.75
N ALA A 71 5.00 9.13 2.26
CA ALA A 71 4.62 8.38 3.47
C ALA A 71 5.59 8.60 4.65
N ARG A 72 6.68 9.35 4.47
CA ARG A 72 7.62 9.66 5.56
C ARG A 72 7.00 10.64 6.55
N VAL A 73 7.54 10.64 7.76
CA VAL A 73 7.17 11.60 8.81
C VAL A 73 8.30 12.59 9.07
N GLN A 74 7.97 13.83 9.40
CA GLN A 74 8.93 14.82 9.91
C GLN A 74 8.93 14.81 11.44
N VAL A 75 10.11 14.89 12.04
CA VAL A 75 10.30 15.06 13.46
C VAL A 75 10.99 16.40 13.73
N ASP A 76 10.38 17.17 14.62
CA ASP A 76 10.88 18.46 15.06
C ASP A 76 11.52 18.30 16.45
N VAL A 77 12.78 18.68 16.56
CA VAL A 77 13.53 18.68 17.82
C VAL A 77 13.85 20.11 18.19
N SER A 78 13.48 20.51 19.40
CA SER A 78 13.79 21.84 19.93
C SER A 78 14.37 21.77 21.33
N CYS A 79 15.14 22.79 21.67
CA CYS A 79 15.74 22.95 22.98
C CYS A 79 15.56 24.39 23.47
N ARG A 80 15.05 24.52 24.69
CA ARG A 80 14.91 25.79 25.38
C ARG A 80 15.86 25.84 26.58
N PRO A 81 16.79 26.80 26.65
CA PRO A 81 17.67 26.94 27.80
C PRO A 81 16.85 27.32 29.04
N ALA A 82 17.19 26.77 30.20
CA ALA A 82 16.44 27.02 31.44
C ALA A 82 16.69 28.42 32.03
N ARG A 83 17.89 28.97 31.78
CA ARG A 83 18.35 30.31 32.20
C ARG A 83 19.33 30.87 31.16
N GLY A 84 19.64 32.17 31.21
CA GLY A 84 20.50 32.85 30.23
C GLY A 84 21.95 32.31 30.10
N ASN A 85 22.42 31.52 31.07
CA ASN A 85 23.76 30.91 31.07
C ASN A 85 23.73 29.38 30.83
N ASP A 86 22.56 28.80 30.56
CA ASP A 86 22.43 27.39 30.25
C ASP A 86 22.86 27.15 28.80
N ASN A 87 24.00 26.48 28.64
CA ASN A 87 24.60 26.22 27.33
C ASN A 87 24.30 24.80 26.82
N ALA A 88 23.41 24.04 27.46
CA ALA A 88 23.13 22.67 27.05
C ALA A 88 22.62 22.59 25.61
N CYS A 89 21.75 23.50 25.18
CA CYS A 89 21.21 23.51 23.81
C CYS A 89 22.26 23.81 22.72
N VAL A 90 23.39 24.42 23.07
CA VAL A 90 24.44 24.83 22.12
C VAL A 90 25.71 23.99 22.22
N ASN A 91 25.94 23.32 23.35
CA ASN A 91 27.14 22.52 23.57
C ASN A 91 26.89 21.01 23.51
N ASN A 92 25.66 20.57 23.83
CA ASN A 92 25.38 19.14 23.92
C ASN A 92 24.82 18.61 22.62
N ASN A 93 25.45 17.56 22.13
CA ASN A 93 24.90 16.71 21.09
C ASN A 93 23.67 15.96 21.62
N VAL A 94 22.73 15.66 20.75
CA VAL A 94 21.46 15.00 21.11
C VAL A 94 21.45 13.60 20.54
N MET A 95 21.44 12.59 21.41
CA MET A 95 21.25 11.21 20.96
C MET A 95 19.76 10.98 20.73
N MET A 96 19.41 10.51 19.53
CA MET A 96 18.06 10.18 19.13
C MET A 96 17.90 8.66 19.08
N ARG A 97 16.72 8.18 19.50
CA ARG A 97 16.29 6.78 19.37
C ARG A 97 14.94 6.72 18.66
N VAL A 98 14.85 5.91 17.63
CA VAL A 98 13.61 5.62 16.91
C VAL A 98 13.34 4.13 16.97
N GLY A 99 12.13 3.73 17.36
CA GLY A 99 11.80 2.31 17.49
C GLY A 99 10.30 2.06 17.47
N VAL A 100 9.93 0.79 17.54
CA VAL A 100 8.53 0.36 17.59
C VAL A 100 7.97 0.48 19.01
N ILE A 101 6.68 0.76 19.11
CA ILE A 101 5.93 0.77 20.37
C ILE A 101 4.47 0.39 20.13
N GLY A 102 3.80 -0.08 21.18
CA GLY A 102 2.37 -0.37 21.14
C GLY A 102 2.04 -1.68 20.43
N THR A 103 0.74 -1.85 20.17
CA THR A 103 0.20 -3.06 19.55
C THR A 103 -0.04 -2.86 18.06
N VAL A 104 -0.08 -3.98 17.35
CA VAL A 104 -0.37 -4.02 15.92
C VAL A 104 -1.82 -4.42 15.71
N THR A 105 -2.52 -3.75 14.79
CA THR A 105 -3.93 -4.04 14.47
C THR A 105 -4.11 -4.33 12.99
N GLY A 106 -5.22 -5.00 12.65
CA GLY A 106 -5.55 -5.35 11.28
C GLY A 106 -4.43 -6.18 10.64
N ARG A 107 -4.06 -5.83 9.41
CA ARG A 107 -2.99 -6.50 8.65
C ARG A 107 -1.64 -5.80 8.71
N ALA A 108 -1.49 -4.76 9.53
CA ALA A 108 -0.18 -4.19 9.78
C ALA A 108 0.74 -5.23 10.47
N ARG A 109 2.05 -5.03 10.34
CA ARG A 109 3.10 -5.71 11.12
C ARG A 109 3.98 -4.68 11.82
N ALA A 110 4.82 -5.15 12.74
CA ALA A 110 5.88 -4.34 13.34
C ALA A 110 6.72 -3.67 12.26
N PHE A 111 6.97 -2.36 12.41
CA PHE A 111 7.98 -1.70 11.58
C PHE A 111 9.32 -2.38 11.75
N THR A 112 10.09 -2.38 10.66
CA THR A 112 11.46 -2.87 10.64
C THR A 112 12.32 -1.86 9.89
N ALA A 113 13.64 -1.98 10.02
CA ALA A 113 14.61 -1.21 9.23
C ALA A 113 14.28 0.30 9.14
N PHE A 114 14.11 0.97 10.28
CA PHE A 114 13.97 2.42 10.31
C PHE A 114 15.15 3.09 9.61
N ASN A 115 14.86 4.14 8.84
CA ASN A 115 15.85 4.96 8.17
C ASN A 115 15.55 6.44 8.42
N VAL A 116 16.60 7.26 8.46
CA VAL A 116 16.48 8.70 8.75
C VAL A 116 17.26 9.54 7.76
N THR A 117 16.69 10.68 7.40
CA THR A 117 17.35 11.70 6.57
C THR A 117 17.22 13.05 7.26
N MET A 118 18.32 13.79 7.36
CA MET A 118 18.29 15.09 8.01
C MET A 118 17.56 16.12 7.15
N GLY A 119 16.70 16.93 7.78
CA GLY A 119 16.12 18.14 7.19
C GLY A 119 17.05 19.31 7.48
N THR A 120 16.73 20.09 8.50
CA THR A 120 17.58 21.21 8.97
C THR A 120 18.60 20.79 10.04
N ALA A 121 18.47 19.59 10.59
CA ALA A 121 19.42 19.01 11.54
C ALA A 121 20.73 18.59 10.87
N SER A 122 21.76 18.28 11.67
CA SER A 122 23.04 17.75 11.18
C SER A 122 23.50 16.61 12.08
N LEU A 123 24.16 15.61 11.49
CA LEU A 123 24.61 14.42 12.20
C LEU A 123 26.03 14.61 12.72
N VAL A 124 26.24 14.17 13.96
CA VAL A 124 27.56 13.91 14.53
C VAL A 124 27.96 12.45 14.29
N SER A 125 27.00 11.53 14.44
CA SER A 125 27.16 10.12 14.14
C SER A 125 25.93 9.59 13.39
N GLY A 126 26.19 8.76 12.38
CA GLY A 126 25.16 8.20 11.52
C GLY A 126 24.26 7.18 12.23
N PRO A 127 23.15 6.78 11.58
CA PRO A 127 22.24 5.78 12.10
C PRO A 127 22.91 4.41 12.30
N THR A 128 22.67 3.81 13.47
CA THR A 128 23.11 2.46 13.84
C THR A 128 21.97 1.70 14.52
N GLY A 129 22.00 0.36 14.44
CA GLY A 129 20.89 -0.46 14.92
C GLY A 129 19.66 -0.41 14.02
N SER A 130 18.62 -1.15 14.38
CA SER A 130 17.38 -1.25 13.60
C SER A 130 16.12 -1.10 14.44
N ASN A 131 16.17 -1.42 15.74
CA ASN A 131 15.09 -1.21 16.70
C ASN A 131 15.63 -1.33 18.15
N PRO A 132 15.94 -0.22 18.85
CA PRO A 132 15.89 1.13 18.32
C PRO A 132 17.02 1.42 17.32
N LEU A 133 16.70 2.18 16.28
CA LEU A 133 17.67 2.94 15.48
C LEU A 133 18.21 4.09 16.33
N GLN A 134 19.52 4.29 16.33
CA GLN A 134 20.19 5.33 17.12
C GLN A 134 21.08 6.19 16.23
N PHE A 135 21.07 7.50 16.45
CA PHE A 135 21.96 8.47 15.78
C PHE A 135 22.15 9.69 16.68
N THR A 136 23.18 10.49 16.43
CA THR A 136 23.45 11.69 17.23
C THR A 136 23.41 12.94 16.38
N LEU A 137 22.63 13.92 16.82
CA LEU A 137 22.54 15.25 16.20
C LEU A 137 23.57 16.19 16.80
N THR A 138 24.01 17.16 16.00
CA THR A 138 24.72 18.35 16.50
C THR A 138 23.81 19.13 17.45
N PRO A 139 24.36 20.03 18.28
CA PRO A 139 23.55 20.85 19.18
C PRO A 139 22.45 21.59 18.40
N VAL A 140 21.23 21.56 18.95
CA VAL A 140 20.05 22.09 18.27
C VAL A 140 20.12 23.60 18.14
N GLY A 141 20.58 24.28 19.20
CA GLY A 141 20.62 25.74 19.34
C GLY A 141 19.49 26.28 20.22
N ASN A 142 19.72 27.41 20.87
CA ASN A 142 18.77 28.03 21.80
C ASN A 142 17.48 28.47 21.11
N ASN A 143 16.33 27.94 21.54
CA ASN A 143 15.00 28.27 21.01
C ASN A 143 14.88 28.07 19.50
N THR A 144 15.63 27.10 18.95
CA THR A 144 15.57 26.75 17.54
C THR A 144 14.94 25.38 17.36
N VAL A 145 14.40 25.14 16.18
CA VAL A 145 13.84 23.85 15.78
C VAL A 145 14.74 23.27 14.70
N LYS A 146 15.16 22.02 14.91
CA LYS A 146 15.91 21.22 13.93
C LYS A 146 15.06 20.03 13.52
N THR A 147 15.06 19.72 12.24
CA THR A 147 14.17 18.70 11.68
C THR A 147 14.93 17.56 11.04
N PHE A 148 14.33 16.38 11.11
CA PHE A 148 14.73 15.22 10.32
C PHE A 148 13.48 14.42 9.91
N PHE A 149 13.65 13.54 8.94
CA PHE A 149 12.59 12.68 8.45
C PHE A 149 12.84 11.22 8.83
N ILE A 150 11.77 10.50 9.14
CA ILE A 150 11.81 9.05 9.40
C ILE A 150 11.05 8.32 8.29
N GLY A 151 11.66 7.24 7.82
CA GLY A 151 11.04 6.18 7.04
C GLY A 151 11.29 4.84 7.70
N ALA A 152 10.64 3.79 7.21
CA ALA A 152 10.78 2.43 7.71
C ALA A 152 10.31 1.42 6.66
N ASP A 153 10.68 0.17 6.86
CA ASP A 153 10.01 -0.95 6.22
C ASP A 153 8.74 -1.25 7.01
N PHE A 154 7.59 -1.18 6.34
CA PHE A 154 6.25 -1.40 6.88
C PHE A 154 5.66 -2.67 6.24
N PRO A 155 5.77 -3.83 6.91
CA PRO A 155 5.19 -5.06 6.40
C PRO A 155 3.67 -5.09 6.57
N VAL A 156 2.98 -5.64 5.58
CA VAL A 156 1.53 -5.80 5.54
C VAL A 156 1.21 -7.25 5.21
N ALA A 157 0.36 -7.86 6.02
CA ALA A 157 -0.01 -9.27 5.90
C ALA A 157 -0.84 -9.58 4.65
N GLY A 158 -0.55 -10.73 4.04
CA GLY A 158 -1.30 -11.29 2.91
C GLY A 158 -2.69 -11.80 3.29
N ASP A 159 -3.45 -12.24 2.28
CA ASP A 159 -4.79 -12.80 2.45
C ASP A 159 -4.82 -14.12 3.23
N ASP A 160 -3.72 -14.86 3.19
CA ASP A 160 -3.50 -16.10 3.94
C ASP A 160 -3.30 -15.89 5.45
N SER A 161 -3.16 -14.64 5.92
CA SER A 161 -2.92 -14.34 7.33
C SER A 161 -4.10 -14.61 8.27
N GLY A 162 -5.30 -14.84 7.74
CA GLY A 162 -6.54 -14.99 8.52
C GLY A 162 -7.06 -13.69 9.14
N LEU A 163 -6.40 -12.55 8.90
CA LEU A 163 -6.77 -11.25 9.43
C LEU A 163 -7.74 -10.53 8.48
N THR A 164 -8.68 -9.79 9.05
CA THR A 164 -9.64 -8.98 8.28
C THR A 164 -8.92 -7.86 7.53
N SER A 165 -9.35 -7.58 6.30
CA SER A 165 -9.00 -6.36 5.57
C SER A 165 -9.57 -5.12 6.28
N GLY A 166 -9.07 -3.93 5.91
CA GLY A 166 -9.42 -2.65 6.53
C GLY A 166 -8.21 -1.93 7.13
N LEU A 167 -8.46 -1.06 8.11
CA LEU A 167 -7.42 -0.28 8.77
C LEU A 167 -6.46 -1.19 9.55
N GLY A 168 -5.17 -1.09 9.27
CA GLY A 168 -4.08 -1.63 10.05
C GLY A 168 -3.23 -0.51 10.64
N GLU A 169 -2.87 -0.64 11.91
CA GLU A 169 -2.03 0.31 12.62
C GLU A 169 -0.85 -0.36 13.32
N ASN A 170 0.23 0.40 13.46
CA ASN A 170 1.41 0.08 14.26
C ASN A 170 1.86 1.35 15.01
N GLY A 171 2.54 1.28 16.16
CA GLY A 171 3.12 2.47 16.81
C GLY A 171 4.63 2.55 16.65
N PHE A 172 5.16 3.77 16.54
CA PHE A 172 6.59 4.04 16.65
C PHE A 172 6.83 5.26 17.54
N TYR A 173 8.05 5.40 18.03
CA TYR A 173 8.46 6.55 18.83
C TYR A 173 9.73 7.20 18.28
N ALA A 174 9.93 8.47 18.62
CA ALA A 174 11.18 9.20 18.44
C ALA A 174 11.54 9.91 19.75
N TYR A 175 12.60 9.47 20.41
CA TYR A 175 13.03 9.96 21.72
C TYR A 175 14.41 10.63 21.62
N ALA A 176 14.54 11.79 22.24
CA ALA A 176 15.82 12.39 22.60
C ALA A 176 16.25 11.82 23.95
N VAL A 177 17.48 11.36 24.05
CA VAL A 177 18.05 10.76 25.27
C VAL A 177 19.39 11.42 25.60
N ASP A 178 19.74 11.43 26.87
CA ASP A 178 21.04 11.93 27.35
C ASP A 178 22.15 10.87 27.18
N ALA A 179 23.38 11.25 27.55
CA ALA A 179 24.53 10.34 27.51
C ALA A 179 24.40 9.12 28.43
N GLY A 180 23.57 9.21 29.48
CA GLY A 180 23.23 8.10 30.37
C GLY A 180 22.09 7.21 29.84
N GLY A 181 21.47 7.59 28.72
CA GLY A 181 20.35 6.88 28.11
C GLY A 181 18.99 7.21 28.72
N ALA A 182 18.89 8.21 29.61
CA ALA A 182 17.62 8.67 30.14
C ALA A 182 16.88 9.52 29.09
N THR A 183 15.56 9.37 29.01
CA THR A 183 14.72 10.14 28.08
C THR A 183 14.65 11.60 28.50
N LEU A 184 15.14 12.48 27.63
CA LEU A 184 15.04 13.94 27.78
C LEU A 184 13.68 14.45 27.31
N ALA A 185 13.25 13.97 26.15
CA ALA A 185 11.97 14.27 25.53
C ALA A 185 11.64 13.19 24.52
N GLY A 186 10.36 13.08 24.17
CA GLY A 186 9.94 12.07 23.24
C GLY A 186 8.51 12.24 22.81
N ASP A 187 8.24 11.76 21.62
CA ASP A 187 6.90 11.69 21.07
C ASP A 187 6.73 10.40 20.27
N ALA A 188 5.48 10.01 20.04
CA ALA A 188 5.11 8.78 19.37
C ALA A 188 3.88 8.99 18.48
N ASP A 189 3.89 8.33 17.33
CA ASP A 189 2.73 8.30 16.44
C ASP A 189 2.61 6.90 15.82
N LYS A 190 1.69 6.74 14.88
CA LYS A 190 1.34 5.47 14.27
C LYS A 190 1.87 5.34 12.85
N GLY A 191 2.06 4.10 12.43
CA GLY A 191 1.92 3.68 11.05
C GLY A 191 0.47 3.42 10.73
N LYS A 192 -0.02 3.88 9.57
CA LYS A 192 -1.38 3.61 9.10
C LYS A 192 -1.39 3.04 7.69
N VAL A 193 -2.25 2.05 7.48
CA VAL A 193 -2.52 1.46 6.18
C VAL A 193 -3.97 0.99 6.09
N THR A 194 -4.64 1.21 4.96
CA THR A 194 -5.94 0.59 4.65
C THR A 194 -5.69 -0.56 3.68
N VAL A 195 -5.90 -1.79 4.13
CA VAL A 195 -5.58 -2.99 3.37
C VAL A 195 -6.84 -3.55 2.73
N TYR A 196 -6.82 -3.70 1.42
CA TYR A 196 -7.81 -4.47 0.66
C TYR A 196 -7.25 -5.86 0.33
N ARG A 197 -8.14 -6.85 0.20
CA ARG A 197 -7.78 -8.18 -0.30
C ARG A 197 -7.11 -8.12 -1.67
N SER A 198 -6.34 -9.15 -1.97
CA SER A 198 -5.71 -9.32 -3.27
C SER A 198 -6.76 -9.37 -4.38
N LEU A 199 -6.49 -8.68 -5.48
CA LEU A 199 -7.38 -8.61 -6.64
C LEU A 199 -6.90 -9.60 -7.70
N ALA A 200 -7.81 -10.44 -8.19
CA ALA A 200 -7.51 -11.44 -9.20
C ALA A 200 -8.64 -11.56 -10.22
N VAL A 201 -8.28 -12.02 -11.42
CA VAL A 201 -9.22 -12.42 -12.47
C VAL A 201 -8.90 -13.85 -12.90
N ALA A 202 -9.91 -14.71 -12.89
CA ALA A 202 -9.80 -16.11 -13.28
C ALA A 202 -10.68 -16.38 -14.50
N LYS A 203 -10.14 -17.06 -15.50
CA LYS A 203 -10.92 -17.59 -16.64
C LYS A 203 -11.64 -18.85 -16.20
N THR A 204 -12.96 -18.88 -16.34
CA THR A 204 -13.82 -20.04 -16.02
C THR A 204 -14.33 -20.77 -17.27
N ALA A 205 -14.29 -20.12 -18.45
CA ALA A 205 -14.55 -20.76 -19.74
C ALA A 205 -13.78 -20.08 -20.88
N ASP A 206 -13.43 -20.85 -21.92
CA ASP A 206 -12.82 -20.33 -23.14
C ASP A 206 -13.84 -19.73 -24.10
N LEU A 207 -13.44 -18.66 -24.79
CA LEU A 207 -14.20 -18.13 -25.94
C LEU A 207 -13.96 -19.04 -27.15
N ASN A 208 -14.98 -19.82 -27.52
CA ASN A 208 -14.92 -20.77 -28.62
C ASN A 208 -16.14 -20.59 -29.54
N PHE A 209 -15.89 -20.30 -30.81
CA PHE A 209 -16.94 -20.14 -31.82
C PHE A 209 -17.42 -21.46 -32.43
N GLY A 210 -16.83 -22.59 -32.03
CA GLY A 210 -17.11 -23.93 -32.52
C GLY A 210 -16.64 -24.15 -33.97
N ARG A 211 -17.21 -25.16 -34.63
CA ARG A 211 -16.89 -25.47 -36.04
C ARG A 211 -17.82 -24.75 -37.00
N ILE A 212 -17.23 -24.11 -38.00
CA ILE A 212 -17.93 -23.31 -39.01
C ILE A 212 -17.47 -23.73 -40.40
N GLN A 213 -18.42 -23.92 -41.31
CA GLN A 213 -18.18 -24.10 -42.74
C GLN A 213 -18.15 -22.73 -43.42
N LEU A 214 -17.22 -22.55 -44.36
CA LEU A 214 -17.18 -21.36 -45.21
C LEU A 214 -18.49 -21.20 -46.01
N PRO A 215 -18.92 -19.96 -46.30
CA PRO A 215 -20.02 -19.73 -47.22
C PRO A 215 -19.65 -20.19 -48.63
N THR A 216 -20.64 -20.60 -49.42
CA THR A 216 -20.46 -20.93 -50.84
C THR A 216 -20.38 -19.69 -51.75
N SER A 217 -20.86 -18.54 -51.27
CA SER A 217 -20.75 -17.24 -51.93
C SER A 217 -20.83 -16.10 -50.92
N GLY A 218 -20.24 -14.94 -51.26
CA GLY A 218 -20.30 -13.72 -50.45
C GLY A 218 -19.50 -13.80 -49.14
N SER A 219 -19.96 -13.04 -48.15
CA SER A 219 -19.39 -12.98 -46.79
C SER A 219 -20.44 -13.45 -45.79
N SER A 220 -19.98 -14.03 -44.69
CA SER A 220 -20.81 -14.44 -43.56
C SER A 220 -20.22 -13.94 -42.25
N THR A 221 -21.07 -13.50 -41.34
CA THR A 221 -20.63 -13.05 -40.01
C THR A 221 -21.11 -14.04 -38.97
N ILE A 222 -20.17 -14.51 -38.17
CA ILE A 222 -20.44 -15.39 -37.04
C ILE A 222 -20.41 -14.53 -35.80
N THR A 223 -21.49 -14.55 -35.04
CA THR A 223 -21.62 -13.80 -33.78
C THR A 223 -21.90 -14.76 -32.65
N LEU A 224 -21.17 -14.61 -31.54
CA LEU A 224 -21.44 -15.28 -30.28
C LEU A 224 -21.82 -14.22 -29.24
N ASN A 225 -23.04 -14.31 -28.72
CA ASN A 225 -23.56 -13.34 -27.78
C ASN A 225 -22.98 -13.57 -26.37
N ALA A 226 -22.37 -12.53 -25.79
CA ALA A 226 -21.74 -12.59 -24.47
C ALA A 226 -22.73 -12.87 -23.33
N THR A 227 -23.99 -12.47 -23.45
CA THR A 227 -24.99 -12.57 -22.38
C THR A 227 -25.62 -13.96 -22.31
N ASN A 228 -26.08 -14.50 -23.43
CA ASN A 228 -26.82 -15.78 -23.45
C ASN A 228 -26.01 -16.95 -24.05
N GLY A 229 -24.86 -16.69 -24.68
CA GLY A 229 -24.05 -17.73 -25.33
C GLY A 229 -24.60 -18.23 -26.67
N ASN A 230 -25.66 -17.63 -27.21
CA ASN A 230 -26.20 -18.02 -28.50
C ASN A 230 -25.25 -17.61 -29.63
N ARG A 231 -24.94 -18.58 -30.49
CA ARG A 231 -24.22 -18.34 -31.75
C ARG A 231 -25.20 -18.12 -32.88
N SER A 232 -25.06 -17.03 -33.62
CA SER A 232 -25.79 -16.77 -34.86
C SER A 232 -24.83 -16.66 -36.04
N VAL A 233 -25.34 -16.99 -37.22
CA VAL A 233 -24.63 -16.86 -38.49
C VAL A 233 -25.49 -16.04 -39.43
N SER A 234 -24.92 -15.01 -40.03
CA SER A 234 -25.51 -14.32 -41.17
C SER A 234 -24.88 -14.81 -42.47
N GLY A 235 -25.63 -14.74 -43.57
CA GLY A 235 -25.16 -15.21 -44.88
C GLY A 235 -25.26 -16.72 -45.06
N ASN A 236 -24.38 -17.28 -45.90
CA ASN A 236 -24.46 -18.66 -46.38
C ASN A 236 -23.47 -19.63 -45.69
N ALA A 237 -22.78 -19.19 -44.64
CA ALA A 237 -21.96 -20.08 -43.82
C ALA A 237 -22.85 -21.01 -42.97
N PHE A 238 -22.31 -22.16 -42.59
CA PHE A 238 -23.00 -23.12 -41.74
C PHE A 238 -22.22 -23.35 -40.44
N ALA A 239 -22.90 -23.25 -39.30
CA ALA A 239 -22.29 -23.48 -37.99
C ALA A 239 -22.71 -24.85 -37.46
N TYR A 240 -21.76 -25.78 -37.37
CA TYR A 240 -22.03 -27.14 -36.89
C TYR A 240 -22.36 -27.14 -35.40
N PRO A 241 -23.31 -27.99 -34.94
CA PRO A 241 -23.65 -28.09 -33.52
C PRO A 241 -22.51 -28.66 -32.67
N THR A 242 -21.54 -29.35 -33.28
CA THR A 242 -20.42 -29.97 -32.57
C THR A 242 -19.08 -29.67 -33.26
N PRO A 243 -18.04 -29.25 -32.52
CA PRO A 243 -18.09 -28.79 -31.13
C PRO A 243 -19.00 -27.57 -30.97
N ALA A 244 -19.77 -27.57 -29.87
CA ALA A 244 -20.67 -26.47 -29.53
C ALA A 244 -19.87 -25.20 -29.21
N PRO A 245 -20.41 -24.02 -29.53
CA PRO A 245 -19.76 -22.77 -29.14
C PRO A 245 -19.80 -22.61 -27.61
N THR A 246 -18.84 -21.87 -27.07
CA THR A 246 -18.78 -21.52 -25.64
C THR A 246 -18.37 -20.06 -25.54
N ARG A 247 -19.14 -19.26 -24.79
CA ARG A 247 -18.72 -17.88 -24.49
C ARG A 247 -17.56 -17.93 -23.50
N GLY A 248 -16.62 -17.01 -23.64
CA GLY A 248 -15.59 -16.87 -22.62
C GLY A 248 -16.24 -16.38 -21.33
N ALA A 249 -15.79 -16.88 -20.19
CA ALA A 249 -16.32 -16.49 -18.88
C ALA A 249 -15.18 -16.24 -17.91
N PHE A 250 -15.36 -15.24 -17.06
CA PHE A 250 -14.37 -14.79 -16.10
C PHE A 250 -15.03 -14.47 -14.76
N THR A 251 -14.29 -14.72 -13.69
CA THR A 251 -14.63 -14.31 -12.33
C THR A 251 -13.53 -13.41 -11.81
N ILE A 252 -13.90 -12.21 -11.38
CA ILE A 252 -13.04 -11.30 -10.62
C ILE A 252 -13.26 -11.61 -9.15
N SER A 253 -12.18 -11.68 -8.36
CA SER A 253 -12.24 -11.83 -6.91
C SER A 253 -11.39 -10.77 -6.22
N GLY A 254 -11.85 -10.26 -5.08
CA GLY A 254 -11.13 -9.27 -4.29
C GLY A 254 -11.89 -8.85 -3.04
N GLU A 255 -11.72 -7.60 -2.65
CA GLU A 255 -12.38 -6.98 -1.50
C GLU A 255 -13.86 -6.73 -1.78
N GLY A 256 -14.73 -7.28 -0.92
CA GLY A 256 -16.17 -7.16 -1.06
C GLY A 256 -16.64 -5.71 -1.06
N GLY A 257 -17.63 -5.41 -1.90
CA GLY A 257 -18.20 -4.08 -2.03
C GLY A 257 -17.31 -3.05 -2.73
N GLN A 258 -16.07 -3.38 -3.11
CA GLN A 258 -15.22 -2.46 -3.87
C GLN A 258 -15.64 -2.36 -5.34
N GLN A 259 -15.43 -1.18 -5.92
CA GLN A 259 -15.52 -0.99 -7.36
C GLN A 259 -14.17 -1.28 -8.00
N VAL A 260 -14.21 -1.84 -9.20
CA VAL A 260 -13.03 -2.16 -9.99
C VAL A 260 -13.11 -1.53 -11.37
N SER A 261 -11.95 -1.34 -11.99
CA SER A 261 -11.82 -1.02 -13.41
C SER A 261 -11.44 -2.30 -14.14
N LEU A 262 -12.09 -2.54 -15.28
CA LEU A 262 -11.88 -3.71 -16.11
C LEU A 262 -11.43 -3.27 -17.50
N SER A 263 -10.32 -3.82 -17.98
CA SER A 263 -9.85 -3.62 -19.34
C SER A 263 -10.03 -4.92 -20.14
N ILE A 264 -10.89 -4.86 -21.15
CA ILE A 264 -11.12 -5.94 -22.11
C ILE A 264 -10.85 -5.34 -23.50
N PRO A 265 -9.97 -5.94 -24.32
CA PRO A 265 -9.72 -5.43 -25.65
C PRO A 265 -10.98 -5.56 -26.50
N THR A 266 -11.25 -4.56 -27.35
CA THR A 266 -12.40 -4.57 -28.27
C THR A 266 -12.15 -5.43 -29.50
N THR A 267 -10.90 -5.80 -29.77
CA THR A 267 -10.51 -6.68 -30.88
C THR A 267 -9.40 -7.63 -30.44
N ILE A 268 -9.42 -8.85 -30.97
CA ILE A 268 -8.33 -9.83 -30.85
C ILE A 268 -8.03 -10.43 -32.22
N GLN A 269 -6.82 -10.96 -32.39
CA GLN A 269 -6.44 -11.73 -33.56
C GLN A 269 -6.38 -13.21 -33.21
N MET A 270 -7.02 -14.03 -34.02
CA MET A 270 -6.80 -15.47 -34.03
C MET A 270 -5.92 -15.83 -35.23
N ALA A 271 -5.05 -16.82 -35.08
CA ALA A 271 -4.16 -17.28 -36.13
C ALA A 271 -4.28 -18.78 -36.39
N SER A 272 -4.07 -19.16 -37.65
CA SER A 272 -3.90 -20.54 -38.13
C SER A 272 -2.70 -20.56 -39.08
N GLY A 273 -1.51 -20.83 -38.53
CA GLY A 273 -0.25 -20.65 -39.26
C GLY A 273 -0.01 -19.17 -39.56
N ALA A 274 0.26 -18.83 -40.83
CA ALA A 274 0.45 -17.45 -41.27
C ALA A 274 -0.87 -16.68 -41.48
N ASN A 275 -2.02 -17.35 -41.39
CA ASN A 275 -3.32 -16.74 -41.66
C ASN A 275 -3.92 -16.18 -40.36
N THR A 276 -4.50 -14.98 -40.43
CA THR A 276 -5.13 -14.32 -39.28
C THR A 276 -6.62 -14.07 -39.50
N LEU A 277 -7.35 -13.95 -38.39
CA LEU A 277 -8.77 -13.62 -38.35
C LEU A 277 -9.01 -12.66 -37.18
N SER A 278 -9.50 -11.46 -37.51
CA SER A 278 -9.85 -10.45 -36.51
C SER A 278 -11.22 -10.76 -35.91
N VAL A 279 -11.30 -10.77 -34.58
CA VAL A 279 -12.55 -10.92 -33.83
C VAL A 279 -12.85 -9.62 -33.11
N ASN A 280 -14.02 -9.05 -33.37
CA ASN A 280 -14.57 -7.97 -32.56
C ASN A 280 -15.11 -8.58 -31.27
N VAL A 281 -14.57 -8.18 -30.13
CA VAL A 281 -14.96 -8.71 -28.83
C VAL A 281 -16.13 -7.91 -28.28
N THR A 282 -17.11 -8.62 -27.73
CA THR A 282 -18.21 -8.03 -26.96
C THR A 282 -18.20 -8.62 -25.56
N ASN A 283 -18.74 -7.91 -24.58
CA ASN A 283 -18.83 -8.40 -23.20
C ASN A 283 -20.12 -7.90 -22.55
N ASN A 284 -20.52 -8.55 -21.46
CA ASN A 284 -21.66 -8.12 -20.64
C ASN A 284 -21.22 -7.49 -19.30
N ALA A 285 -19.94 -7.10 -19.18
CA ALA A 285 -19.46 -6.47 -17.97
C ALA A 285 -20.10 -5.08 -17.79
N GLN A 286 -20.34 -4.71 -16.54
CA GLN A 286 -20.75 -3.37 -16.17
C GLN A 286 -19.60 -2.39 -16.42
N THR A 287 -19.92 -1.12 -16.70
CA THR A 287 -18.90 -0.06 -16.85
C THR A 287 -18.14 0.19 -15.56
N THR A 288 -18.81 0.04 -14.42
CA THR A 288 -18.22 0.15 -13.07
C THR A 288 -18.62 -1.08 -12.24
N PRO A 289 -18.00 -2.24 -12.48
CA PRO A 289 -18.31 -3.45 -11.74
C PRO A 289 -18.06 -3.25 -10.24
N ARG A 290 -18.95 -3.78 -9.42
CA ARG A 290 -18.79 -3.85 -7.97
C ARG A 290 -18.71 -5.31 -7.54
N LEU A 291 -17.69 -5.62 -6.76
CA LEU A 291 -17.56 -6.95 -6.17
C LEU A 291 -18.68 -7.19 -5.16
N SER A 292 -19.24 -8.40 -5.16
CA SER A 292 -20.26 -8.83 -4.21
C SER A 292 -19.77 -8.75 -2.75
N GLY A 293 -20.69 -8.83 -1.78
CA GLY A 293 -20.34 -8.79 -0.36
C GLY A 293 -20.03 -7.38 0.17
N ASN A 294 -19.42 -7.34 1.37
CA ASN A 294 -19.14 -6.12 2.12
C ASN A 294 -17.64 -5.95 2.35
N LEU A 295 -17.23 -4.72 2.71
CA LEU A 295 -15.87 -4.43 3.18
C LEU A 295 -15.51 -5.34 4.37
N GLY A 296 -14.28 -5.84 4.38
CA GLY A 296 -13.77 -6.85 5.31
C GLY A 296 -13.90 -8.29 4.81
N ALA A 297 -14.75 -8.55 3.80
CA ALA A 297 -15.04 -9.88 3.28
C ALA A 297 -14.52 -10.05 1.84
N ALA A 298 -14.45 -11.31 1.38
CA ALA A 298 -14.17 -11.59 -0.02
C ALA A 298 -15.42 -11.29 -0.86
N GLY A 299 -15.21 -10.73 -2.06
CA GLY A 299 -16.24 -10.45 -3.04
C GLY A 299 -15.87 -10.97 -4.41
N THR A 300 -16.88 -11.19 -5.24
CA THR A 300 -16.72 -11.65 -6.63
C THR A 300 -17.57 -10.85 -7.61
N TYR A 301 -17.15 -10.84 -8.86
CA TYR A 301 -17.92 -10.32 -9.99
C TYR A 301 -17.70 -11.20 -11.22
N ASP A 302 -18.79 -11.74 -11.76
CA ASP A 302 -18.76 -12.59 -12.94
C ASP A 302 -19.18 -11.82 -14.18
N PHE A 303 -18.44 -12.04 -15.28
CA PHE A 303 -18.83 -11.55 -16.59
C PHE A 303 -18.41 -12.53 -17.67
N ALA A 304 -18.97 -12.34 -18.86
CA ALA A 304 -18.70 -13.15 -20.01
C ALA A 304 -18.35 -12.28 -21.22
N VAL A 305 -17.63 -12.91 -22.14
CA VAL A 305 -17.19 -12.34 -23.41
C VAL A 305 -17.72 -13.18 -24.55
N GLY A 306 -18.17 -12.49 -25.58
CA GLY A 306 -18.52 -13.02 -26.87
C GLY A 306 -17.75 -12.28 -27.95
N GLY A 307 -18.25 -12.32 -29.17
CA GLY A 307 -17.64 -11.56 -30.23
C GLY A 307 -18.21 -11.89 -31.60
N SER A 308 -17.62 -11.29 -32.62
CA SER A 308 -17.97 -11.58 -34.00
C SER A 308 -16.78 -11.48 -34.93
N PHE A 309 -16.81 -12.25 -35.99
CA PHE A 309 -15.87 -12.15 -37.11
C PHE A 309 -16.57 -12.47 -38.42
N SER A 310 -15.96 -12.06 -39.52
CA SER A 310 -16.46 -12.31 -40.87
C SER A 310 -15.53 -13.26 -41.62
N ILE A 311 -16.14 -14.15 -42.39
CA ILE A 311 -15.44 -15.09 -43.29
C ILE A 311 -16.02 -14.97 -44.71
N THR A 312 -15.19 -15.25 -45.69
CA THR A 312 -15.55 -15.29 -47.11
C THR A 312 -15.28 -16.69 -47.68
N THR A 313 -15.62 -16.91 -48.95
CA THR A 313 -15.27 -18.13 -49.69
C THR A 313 -13.76 -18.38 -49.77
N THR A 314 -12.94 -17.34 -49.57
CA THR A 314 -11.48 -17.38 -49.67
C THR A 314 -10.77 -17.36 -48.31
N THR A 315 -11.51 -17.29 -47.19
CA THR A 315 -10.90 -17.41 -45.86
C THR A 315 -10.22 -18.78 -45.75
N PRO A 316 -8.91 -18.85 -45.46
CA PRO A 316 -8.21 -20.12 -45.35
C PRO A 316 -8.85 -21.04 -44.32
N VAL A 317 -9.00 -22.32 -44.66
CA VAL A 317 -9.50 -23.32 -43.70
C VAL A 317 -8.41 -23.63 -42.67
N GLY A 318 -8.80 -23.76 -41.40
CA GLY A 318 -7.84 -24.04 -40.34
C GLY A 318 -8.44 -23.94 -38.94
N SER A 319 -7.64 -24.31 -37.95
CA SER A 319 -7.97 -24.10 -36.54
C SER A 319 -7.37 -22.77 -36.11
N TYR A 320 -8.23 -21.78 -35.91
CA TYR A 320 -7.83 -20.45 -35.49
C TYR A 320 -7.84 -20.37 -33.96
N SER A 321 -6.75 -19.88 -33.38
CA SER A 321 -6.62 -19.65 -31.93
C SER A 321 -5.94 -18.32 -31.65
N GLY A 322 -6.22 -17.72 -30.50
CA GLY A 322 -5.67 -16.42 -30.11
C GLY A 322 -5.72 -16.23 -28.60
N ILE A 323 -5.17 -15.11 -28.13
CA ILE A 323 -5.14 -14.76 -26.71
C ILE A 323 -6.03 -13.55 -26.48
N LEU A 324 -6.93 -13.66 -25.50
CA LEU A 324 -7.69 -12.56 -24.95
C LEU A 324 -7.13 -12.23 -23.56
N THR A 325 -6.51 -11.06 -23.42
CA THR A 325 -5.98 -10.58 -22.14
C THR A 325 -7.00 -9.68 -21.46
N VAL A 326 -7.34 -9.99 -20.21
CA VAL A 326 -8.19 -9.16 -19.35
C VAL A 326 -7.34 -8.67 -18.19
N SER A 327 -7.44 -7.38 -17.87
CA SER A 327 -6.82 -6.82 -16.66
C SER A 327 -7.86 -6.14 -15.77
N VAL A 328 -7.59 -6.15 -14.47
CA VAL A 328 -8.47 -5.57 -13.45
C VAL A 328 -7.64 -4.79 -12.43
N ASP A 329 -8.17 -3.65 -11.98
CA ASP A 329 -7.56 -2.80 -10.96
C ASP A 329 -8.64 -2.31 -9.98
N TYR A 330 -8.26 -2.01 -8.73
CA TYR A 330 -9.12 -1.25 -7.83
C TYR A 330 -9.22 0.22 -8.30
N ASN A 331 -10.39 0.82 -8.08
CA ASN A 331 -10.64 2.24 -8.35
C ASN A 331 -10.18 3.16 -7.21
#